data_AF-A0A2D4IPP3-F1
#
_entry.id   AF-A0A2D4IPP3-F1
#
_cell.length_a   1.000
_cell.length_b   1.000
_cell.length_c   1.000
_cell.angle_alpha   90.00
_cell.angle_beta   90.00
_cell.angle_gamma   90.00
#
_symmetry.space_group_name_H-M   'P 1'
#
loop_
_entity.id
_entity.type
_entity.pdbx_description
1 polymer ?
#
loop_
_entity_poly.entity_id
_entity_poly.type
_entity_poly.pdbx_seq_one_letter_code
_entity_poly.pdbx_strand_id
1 'polypeptide(L)'
;MPCHKSTVDAPILQFTNCRILKDHVLQKEDLWVRAGKILNPEEVFFDEKKSADVQLDCKGSILAPGFIDVQINGGFGVDFSLGTDDAQAGISLVGQKILSSGVTSFCPTMVTSPSLVYHKVLPQIRVQNGGPHGAGVLGE
;
A
#
# COMPACT_ATOMS: atom_id res chain seq x y z
N MET A 1 -4.67 -10.56 -23.60
CA MET A 1 -3.19 -10.56 -23.57
C MET A 1 -2.75 -9.30 -22.82
N PRO A 2 -2.08 -9.39 -21.66
CA PRO A 2 -1.56 -8.19 -21.02
C PRO A 2 -0.35 -7.71 -21.82
N CYS A 3 -0.42 -6.48 -22.30
CA CYS A 3 0.69 -5.80 -22.95
C CYS A 3 1.77 -5.55 -21.88
N HIS A 4 2.88 -6.29 -21.95
CA HIS A 4 4.11 -5.96 -21.22
C HIS A 4 4.63 -4.64 -21.78
N LYS A 5 4.11 -3.52 -21.28
CA LYS A 5 4.82 -2.24 -21.38
C LYS A 5 6.15 -2.45 -20.66
N SER A 6 7.25 -2.26 -21.38
CA SER A 6 8.60 -2.20 -20.85
C SER A 6 8.58 -1.35 -19.57
N THR A 7 8.85 -1.96 -18.42
CA THR A 7 8.94 -1.25 -17.13
C THR A 7 10.10 -0.25 -17.12
N VAL A 8 10.98 -0.32 -18.12
CA VAL A 8 12.19 0.49 -18.29
C VAL A 8 11.89 1.91 -18.79
N ASP A 9 10.72 2.08 -19.42
CA ASP A 9 10.26 3.38 -19.97
C ASP A 9 9.29 4.12 -19.04
N ALA A 10 8.95 3.52 -17.89
CA ALA A 10 8.10 4.18 -16.90
C ALA A 10 8.88 5.32 -16.21
N PRO A 11 8.20 6.42 -15.83
CA PRO A 11 8.85 7.57 -15.21
C PRO A 11 9.53 7.18 -13.90
N ILE A 12 10.72 7.71 -13.69
CA ILE A 12 11.49 7.64 -12.44
C ILE A 12 11.05 8.78 -11.54
N LEU A 13 10.59 8.43 -10.34
CA LEU A 13 10.39 9.38 -9.26
C LEU A 13 11.57 9.32 -8.31
N GLN A 14 12.04 10.48 -7.88
CA GLN A 14 13.04 10.63 -6.83
C GLN A 14 12.47 11.44 -5.67
N PHE A 15 12.50 10.87 -4.48
CA PHE A 15 12.25 11.57 -3.23
C PHE A 15 13.57 12.09 -2.69
N THR A 16 13.66 13.39 -2.46
CA THR A 16 14.89 14.04 -1.99
C THR A 16 14.73 14.59 -0.58
N ASN A 17 15.84 14.79 0.13
CA ASN A 17 15.85 15.43 1.45
C ASN A 17 14.91 14.70 2.44
N CYS A 18 14.92 13.37 2.40
CA CYS A 18 14.17 12.50 3.31
C CYS A 18 15.08 11.90 4.38
N ARG A 19 14.44 11.40 5.45
CA ARG A 19 15.04 10.47 6.41
C ARG A 19 14.41 9.10 6.20
N ILE A 20 15.11 8.20 5.54
CA ILE A 20 14.60 6.88 5.17
C ILE A 20 14.79 5.92 6.35
N LEU A 21 13.73 5.20 6.73
CA LEU A 21 13.84 4.10 7.69
C LEU A 21 14.36 2.84 6.98
N LYS A 22 15.61 2.46 7.29
CA LYS A 22 16.27 1.28 6.74
C LYS A 22 17.07 0.60 7.85
N ASP A 23 16.97 -0.73 7.95
CA ASP A 23 17.66 -1.53 8.97
C ASP A 23 17.46 -0.99 10.40
N HIS A 24 16.22 -0.57 10.71
CA HIS A 24 15.82 0.02 11.99
C HIS A 24 16.47 1.38 12.35
N VAL A 25 17.12 2.04 11.39
CA VAL A 25 17.76 3.35 11.59
C VAL A 25 17.21 4.36 10.59
N LEU A 26 17.15 5.64 10.99
CA LEU A 26 16.83 6.74 10.08
C LEU A 26 18.11 7.25 9.42
N GLN A 27 18.18 7.14 8.10
CA GLN A 27 19.32 7.54 7.29
C GLN A 27 18.93 8.71 6.39
N LYS A 28 19.79 9.71 6.26
CA LYS A 28 19.55 10.85 5.35
C LYS A 28 20.01 10.47 3.95
N GLU A 29 19.07 10.02 3.13
CA GLU A 29 19.29 9.50 1.78
C GLU A 29 18.09 9.87 0.90
N ASP A 30 18.27 9.79 -0.41
CA ASP A 30 17.22 9.95 -1.40
C ASP A 30 16.67 8.57 -1.82
N LEU A 31 15.43 8.50 -2.30
CA LEU A 31 14.79 7.24 -2.75
C LEU A 31 14.33 7.35 -4.20
N TRP A 32 14.65 6.34 -5.01
CA TRP A 32 14.18 6.23 -6.39
C TRP A 32 13.12 5.15 -6.52
N VAL A 33 12.06 5.46 -7.26
CA VAL A 33 10.94 4.55 -7.53
C VAL A 33 10.58 4.58 -9.01
N ARG A 34 10.35 3.42 -9.60
CA ARG A 34 9.80 3.27 -10.95
C ARG A 34 8.77 2.16 -11.00
N ALA A 35 7.62 2.43 -11.59
CA ALA A 35 6.53 1.45 -11.77
C ALA A 35 6.18 0.67 -10.48
N GLY A 36 6.14 1.36 -9.33
CA GLY A 36 5.81 0.76 -8.03
C GLY A 36 6.92 -0.05 -7.37
N LYS A 37 8.15 -0.03 -7.93
CA LYS A 37 9.33 -0.70 -7.35
C LYS A 37 10.35 0.33 -6.90
N ILE A 38 10.97 0.09 -5.74
CA ILE A 38 12.15 0.81 -5.29
C ILE A 38 13.33 0.40 -6.17
N LEU A 39 14.09 1.37 -6.65
CA LEU A 39 15.27 1.16 -7.50
C LEU A 39 16.55 1.22 -6.69
N ASN A 40 17.57 0.50 -7.15
CA ASN A 40 18.95 0.72 -6.72
C ASN A 40 19.49 1.99 -7.43
N PRO A 41 19.92 3.03 -6.69
CA PRO A 41 20.43 4.26 -7.29
C PRO A 41 21.67 4.05 -8.18
N GLU A 42 22.49 3.02 -7.90
CA GLU A 42 23.68 2.72 -8.71
C GLU A 42 23.29 2.28 -10.13
N GLU A 43 22.29 1.43 -10.28
CA GLU A 43 21.80 0.96 -11.58
C GLU A 43 21.24 2.13 -12.42
N VAL A 44 20.51 3.05 -11.76
CA VAL A 44 19.95 4.24 -12.44
C VAL A 44 21.07 5.14 -12.98
N PHE A 45 22.11 5.37 -12.18
CA PHE A 45 23.17 6.32 -12.51
C PHE A 45 24.21 5.73 -13.46
N PHE A 46 24.71 4.52 -13.20
CA PHE A 46 25.82 3.93 -13.94
C PHE A 46 25.38 3.18 -15.20
N ASP A 47 24.31 2.41 -15.11
CA ASP A 47 23.85 1.56 -16.23
C ASP A 47 22.91 2.33 -17.16
N GLU A 48 21.89 2.97 -16.59
CA GLU A 48 20.88 3.68 -17.38
C GLU A 48 21.29 5.11 -17.75
N LYS A 49 22.20 5.74 -16.99
CA LYS A 49 22.62 7.15 -17.13
C LYS A 49 21.42 8.11 -17.21
N LYS A 50 20.35 7.81 -16.47
CA LYS A 50 19.13 8.60 -16.44
C LYS A 50 19.06 9.45 -15.17
N SER A 51 18.51 10.65 -15.30
CA SER A 51 18.04 11.45 -14.17
C SER A 51 16.58 11.12 -13.84
N ALA A 52 16.12 11.51 -12.65
CA ALA A 52 14.71 11.39 -12.30
C ALA A 52 13.84 12.26 -13.21
N ASP A 53 12.69 11.74 -13.64
CA ASP A 53 11.69 12.50 -14.40
C ASP A 53 10.90 13.45 -13.49
N VAL A 54 10.71 13.04 -12.23
CA VAL A 54 10.01 13.81 -11.21
C VAL A 54 10.80 13.78 -9.91
N GLN A 55 11.03 14.96 -9.33
CA GLN A 55 11.65 15.11 -8.00
C GLN A 55 10.66 15.66 -6.99
N LEU A 56 10.65 15.06 -5.80
CA LEU A 56 9.78 15.42 -4.69
C LEU A 56 10.63 15.71 -3.44
N ASP A 57 10.73 16.97 -3.03
CA ASP A 57 11.42 17.36 -1.78
C ASP A 57 10.56 17.00 -0.56
N CYS A 58 11.06 16.07 0.25
CA CYS A 58 10.42 15.60 1.47
C CYS A 58 10.59 16.55 2.66
N LYS A 59 11.35 17.65 2.54
CA LYS A 59 11.52 18.70 3.57
C LYS A 59 11.99 18.15 4.92
N GLY A 60 12.85 17.14 4.91
CA GLY A 60 13.36 16.46 6.11
C GLY A 60 12.35 15.48 6.75
N SER A 61 11.24 15.18 6.09
CA SER A 61 10.26 14.20 6.57
C SER A 61 10.82 12.77 6.62
N ILE A 62 10.19 11.92 7.43
CA ILE A 62 10.52 10.50 7.48
C ILE A 62 9.82 9.80 6.31
N LEU A 63 10.57 8.97 5.60
CA LEU A 63 10.05 8.05 4.60
C LEU A 63 10.22 6.63 5.12
N ALA A 64 9.12 5.92 5.31
CA ALA A 64 9.10 4.55 5.82
C ALA A 64 8.25 3.67 4.90
N PRO A 65 8.45 2.33 4.92
CA PRO A 65 7.49 1.41 4.32
C PRO A 65 6.09 1.68 4.88
N GLY A 66 5.07 1.60 4.01
CA GLY A 66 3.69 1.72 4.45
C GLY A 66 3.35 0.66 5.48
N PHE A 67 2.52 1.03 6.47
CA PHE A 67 2.19 0.13 7.56
C PHE A 67 1.31 -1.03 7.08
N ILE A 68 1.46 -2.17 7.75
CA ILE A 68 0.64 -3.36 7.54
C ILE A 68 -0.16 -3.59 8.81
N ASP A 69 -1.47 -3.47 8.72
CA ASP A 69 -2.38 -3.74 9.85
C ASP A 69 -2.92 -5.18 9.73
N VAL A 70 -2.34 -6.09 10.51
CA VAL A 70 -2.71 -7.50 10.48
C VAL A 70 -4.00 -7.79 11.23
N GLN A 71 -4.57 -6.82 11.96
CA GLN A 71 -5.75 -7.04 12.77
C GLN A 71 -6.61 -5.77 12.90
N ILE A 72 -7.52 -5.57 11.95
CA ILE A 72 -8.53 -4.52 12.01
C ILE A 72 -9.93 -5.09 11.82
N ASN A 73 -10.81 -4.85 12.81
CA ASN A 73 -12.18 -5.35 12.81
C ASN A 73 -13.15 -4.49 11.99
N GLY A 74 -12.72 -3.28 11.63
CA GLY A 74 -13.54 -2.26 11.00
C GLY A 74 -12.95 -0.87 11.23
N GLY A 75 -13.55 0.14 10.62
CA GLY A 75 -13.12 1.52 10.72
C GLY A 75 -14.06 2.45 9.98
N PHE A 76 -14.01 3.75 10.30
CA PHE A 76 -14.77 4.78 9.57
C PHE A 76 -16.30 4.52 9.50
N GLY A 77 -16.86 3.94 10.56
CA GLY A 77 -18.29 3.59 10.65
C GLY A 77 -18.66 2.21 10.08
N VAL A 78 -17.68 1.44 9.60
CA VAL A 78 -17.85 0.06 9.12
C VAL A 78 -17.36 -0.92 10.18
N ASP A 79 -18.11 -2.01 10.39
CA ASP A 79 -17.70 -3.19 11.16
C ASP A 79 -17.84 -4.41 10.25
N PHE A 80 -16.75 -5.17 10.08
CA PHE A 80 -16.71 -6.33 9.18
C PHE A 80 -17.54 -7.52 9.69
N SER A 81 -17.97 -7.50 10.95
CA SER A 81 -18.70 -8.60 11.61
C SER A 81 -20.22 -8.42 11.62
N LEU A 82 -20.76 -7.35 11.02
CA LEU A 82 -22.21 -7.07 11.01
C LEU A 82 -23.04 -7.98 10.08
N GLY A 83 -22.42 -8.81 9.24
CA GLY A 83 -23.14 -9.73 8.36
C GLY A 83 -24.04 -9.02 7.33
N THR A 84 -23.62 -7.85 6.86
CA THR A 84 -24.33 -7.10 5.81
C THR A 84 -24.11 -7.74 4.44
N ASP A 85 -25.02 -7.49 3.49
CA ASP A 85 -24.86 -7.92 2.09
C ASP A 85 -23.81 -7.10 1.33
N ASP A 86 -23.24 -6.07 1.98
CA ASP A 86 -22.34 -5.09 1.37
C ASP A 86 -20.99 -5.03 2.09
N ALA A 87 -20.50 -6.19 2.55
CA ALA A 87 -19.21 -6.28 3.24
C ALA A 87 -18.07 -5.82 2.33
N GLN A 88 -18.15 -6.12 1.02
CA GLN A 88 -17.15 -5.68 0.04
C GLN A 88 -17.04 -4.15 -0.06
N ALA A 89 -18.15 -3.40 -0.10
CA ALA A 89 -18.07 -1.94 -0.13
C ALA A 89 -17.57 -1.39 1.21
N GLY A 90 -17.95 -2.00 2.32
CA GLY A 90 -17.41 -1.67 3.64
C GLY A 90 -15.89 -1.81 3.70
N ILE A 91 -15.35 -2.95 3.26
CA ILE A 91 -13.90 -3.21 3.17
C ILE A 91 -13.23 -2.19 2.24
N SER A 92 -13.85 -1.89 1.09
CA SER A 92 -13.33 -0.91 0.13
C SER A 92 -13.26 0.49 0.73
N LEU A 93 -14.29 0.91 1.48
CA LEU A 93 -14.33 2.18 2.18
C LEU A 93 -13.24 2.28 3.24
N VAL A 94 -13.07 1.23 4.05
CA VAL A 94 -11.99 1.17 5.05
C VAL A 94 -10.62 1.24 4.37
N GLY A 95 -10.40 0.45 3.31
CA GLY A 95 -9.15 0.44 2.55
C GLY A 95 -8.80 1.80 1.93
N GLN A 96 -9.78 2.58 1.47
CA GLN A 96 -9.56 3.95 0.99
C GLN A 96 -9.16 4.90 2.11
N LYS A 97 -9.87 4.84 3.24
CA LYS A 97 -9.73 5.80 4.32
C LYS A 97 -8.47 5.56 5.17
N ILE A 98 -8.08 4.30 5.36
CA ILE A 98 -6.93 3.92 6.21
C ILE A 98 -5.58 4.34 5.61
N LEU A 99 -5.51 4.63 4.30
CA LEU A 99 -4.31 5.21 3.68
C LEU A 99 -3.89 6.52 4.38
N SER A 100 -4.85 7.31 4.87
CA SER A 100 -4.59 8.57 5.56
C SER A 100 -3.85 8.40 6.90
N SER A 101 -3.86 7.19 7.48
CA SER A 101 -3.08 6.85 8.68
C SER A 101 -1.76 6.14 8.37
N GLY A 102 -1.37 6.08 7.08
CA GLY A 102 -0.12 5.46 6.64
C GLY A 102 -0.19 3.93 6.46
N VAL A 103 -1.35 3.31 6.65
CA VAL A 103 -1.55 1.87 6.39
C VAL A 103 -1.77 1.64 4.91
N THR A 104 -0.89 0.86 4.28
CA THR A 104 -0.96 0.56 2.84
C THR A 104 -1.45 -0.84 2.54
N SER A 105 -1.52 -1.72 3.55
CA SER A 105 -2.13 -3.05 3.46
C SER A 105 -2.76 -3.44 4.79
N PHE A 106 -3.88 -4.17 4.77
CA PHE A 106 -4.55 -4.62 6.00
C PHE A 106 -5.26 -5.96 5.84
N CYS A 107 -5.48 -6.66 6.96
CA CYS A 107 -6.27 -7.88 7.02
C CYS A 107 -7.64 -7.61 7.67
N PRO A 108 -8.75 -7.65 6.90
CA PRO A 108 -10.09 -7.52 7.48
C PRO A 108 -10.34 -8.67 8.45
N THR A 109 -10.50 -8.33 9.73
CA THR A 109 -10.63 -9.32 10.80
C THR A 109 -12.08 -9.42 11.24
N MET A 110 -12.64 -10.63 11.19
CA MET A 110 -13.93 -10.90 11.80
C MET A 110 -13.75 -11.35 13.24
N VAL A 111 -14.54 -10.79 14.16
CA VAL A 111 -14.58 -11.29 15.54
C VAL A 111 -15.49 -12.53 15.63
N THR A 112 -15.51 -13.17 16.80
CA THR A 112 -16.42 -14.29 17.09
C THR A 112 -17.85 -13.92 16.73
N SER A 113 -18.41 -14.61 15.74
CA SER A 113 -19.72 -14.33 15.15
C SER A 113 -20.50 -15.63 14.93
N PRO A 114 -21.84 -15.57 14.78
CA PRO A 114 -22.61 -16.75 14.36
C PRO A 114 -22.13 -17.29 13.00
N SER A 115 -22.22 -18.61 12.79
CA SER A 115 -21.78 -19.29 11.56
C SER A 115 -22.30 -18.63 10.28
N LEU A 116 -23.54 -18.15 10.30
CA LEU A 116 -24.19 -17.48 9.17
C LEU A 116 -23.42 -16.22 8.72
N VAL A 117 -22.84 -15.47 9.66
CA VAL A 117 -22.09 -14.23 9.37
C VAL A 117 -20.83 -14.57 8.60
N TYR A 118 -20.08 -15.60 9.00
CA TYR A 118 -18.88 -16.03 8.27
C TYR A 118 -19.20 -16.47 6.84
N HIS A 119 -20.23 -17.32 6.67
CA HIS A 119 -20.65 -17.77 5.34
C HIS A 119 -21.12 -16.63 4.43
N LYS A 120 -21.58 -15.53 5.02
CA LYS A 120 -22.01 -14.35 4.28
C LYS A 120 -20.85 -13.41 3.94
N VAL A 121 -19.94 -13.15 4.88
CA VAL A 121 -18.90 -12.13 4.75
C VAL A 121 -17.64 -12.66 4.06
N LEU A 122 -17.13 -13.84 4.46
CA LEU A 122 -15.85 -14.34 3.96
C LEU A 122 -15.77 -14.44 2.42
N PRO A 123 -16.82 -14.91 1.70
CA PRO A 123 -16.79 -14.94 0.23
C PRO A 123 -16.73 -13.57 -0.44
N GLN A 124 -17.02 -12.49 0.30
CA GLN A 124 -16.95 -11.11 -0.20
C GLN A 124 -15.57 -10.47 0.03
N ILE A 125 -14.73 -11.07 0.88
CA ILE A 125 -13.36 -10.61 1.07
C ILE A 125 -12.53 -11.06 -0.13
N ARG A 126 -11.99 -10.09 -0.87
CA ARG A 126 -11.11 -10.34 -2.01
C ARG A 126 -9.72 -9.83 -1.71
N VAL A 127 -8.73 -10.72 -1.75
CA VAL A 127 -7.32 -10.31 -1.72
C VAL A 127 -7.04 -9.42 -2.92
N GLN A 128 -6.43 -8.27 -2.66
CA GLN A 128 -6.08 -7.32 -3.70
C GLN A 128 -4.85 -6.51 -3.29
N ASN A 129 -4.01 -6.19 -4.28
CA ASN A 129 -2.90 -5.28 -4.07
C ASN A 129 -3.40 -3.85 -3.79
N GLY A 130 -2.63 -3.13 -2.98
CA GLY A 130 -2.87 -1.70 -2.75
C GLY A 130 -2.58 -0.88 -4.00
N GLY A 131 -3.15 0.32 -4.05
CA GLY A 131 -2.96 1.24 -5.17
C GLY A 131 -3.70 2.57 -4.99
N PRO A 132 -3.92 3.32 -6.07
CA PRO A 132 -4.58 4.64 -6.02
C PRO A 132 -6.00 4.61 -5.42
N HIS A 133 -6.63 3.43 -5.39
CA HIS A 133 -8.01 3.24 -4.94
C HIS A 133 -8.13 2.69 -3.52
N GLY A 134 -7.03 2.43 -2.80
CA GLY A 134 -7.07 1.93 -1.44
C GLY A 134 -5.84 1.10 -1.04
N ALA A 135 -5.73 0.85 0.26
CA ALA A 135 -4.81 -0.11 0.83
C ALA A 135 -5.08 -1.53 0.29
N GLY A 136 -4.03 -2.36 0.26
CA GLY A 136 -4.15 -3.76 -0.10
C GLY A 136 -4.97 -4.53 0.93
N VAL A 137 -5.80 -5.45 0.45
CA VAL A 137 -6.55 -6.37 1.30
C VAL A 137 -5.78 -7.69 1.34
N LEU A 138 -5.39 -8.10 2.54
CA LEU A 138 -4.64 -9.31 2.83
C LEU A 138 -5.58 -10.38 3.43
N GLY A 139 -5.10 -11.63 3.45
CA GLY A 139 -5.78 -12.76 4.08
C GLY A 139 -6.54 -13.63 3.08
N GLU A 140 -6.20 -14.92 3.04
CA GLU A 140 -7.00 -16.01 2.46
C GLU A 140 -7.41 -16.99 3.56
#